data_AF-A0A1V8NW68-F1
#
_entry.id   AF-A0A1V8NW68-F1
#
_cell.length_a   1.000
_cell.length_b   1.000
_cell.length_c   1.000
_cell.angle_alpha   90.00
_cell.angle_beta   90.00
_cell.angle_gamma   90.00
#
_symmetry.space_group_name_H-M   'P 1'
#
loop_
_entity.id
_entity.type
_entity.pdbx_description
1 polymer ?
#
loop_
_entity_poly.entity_id
_entity_poly.type
_entity_poly.pdbx_seq_one_letter_code
_entity_poly.pdbx_strand_id
1 'polypeptide(L)'
;MEAQNNIYDVDVRFRLADIYHQLNRYDMENSELTALSKMVDASSRHYSRLKIALLRNNLLRNELDSAIEHYEDLNQSSSVLADEDKGKGMMYVAIAYCKKNAFNTCIALLEKAKQFLPGNDALAQNINLAKWMKKTKAGNATPVADVFYQAYQEQDSEQIFSNLILSLVSEGSTGRAYDLLLTRYSIDDANIIMKELKASKI
;
A
#
# COMPACT_ATOMS: atom_id res chain seq x y z
N MET A 1 -2.90 -26.26 -31.16
CA MET A 1 -3.88 -26.82 -30.19
C MET A 1 -3.39 -26.72 -28.74
N GLU A 2 -2.09 -26.83 -28.45
CA GLU A 2 -1.58 -26.71 -27.05
C GLU A 2 -1.72 -25.32 -26.42
N ALA A 3 -1.60 -24.23 -27.20
CA ALA A 3 -1.75 -22.87 -26.66
C ALA A 3 -3.18 -22.53 -26.19
N GLN A 4 -4.22 -23.20 -26.73
CA GLN A 4 -5.61 -23.01 -26.33
C GLN A 4 -6.01 -23.84 -25.09
N ASN A 5 -5.28 -24.90 -24.77
CA ASN A 5 -5.48 -25.65 -23.51
C ASN A 5 -4.86 -24.94 -22.29
N ASN A 6 -3.96 -23.98 -22.52
CA ASN A 6 -3.19 -23.31 -21.47
C ASN A 6 -3.94 -22.15 -20.78
N ILE A 7 -4.99 -21.62 -21.41
CA ILE A 7 -5.83 -20.54 -20.85
C ILE A 7 -6.90 -21.04 -19.86
N TYR A 8 -7.01 -22.36 -19.65
CA TYR A 8 -7.88 -22.93 -18.61
C TYR A 8 -7.09 -23.42 -17.39
N ASP A 9 -5.79 -23.19 -17.37
CA ASP A 9 -4.95 -23.50 -16.22
C ASP A 9 -4.95 -22.32 -15.23
N VAL A 10 -5.30 -22.62 -13.98
CA VAL A 10 -5.39 -21.63 -12.88
C VAL A 10 -4.03 -21.00 -12.61
N ASP A 11 -2.95 -21.77 -12.58
CA ASP A 11 -1.60 -21.27 -12.28
C ASP A 11 -1.05 -20.41 -13.43
N VAL A 12 -1.37 -20.73 -14.68
CA VAL A 12 -1.05 -19.88 -15.84
C VAL A 12 -1.72 -18.53 -15.74
N ARG A 13 -3.02 -18.48 -15.42
CA ARG A 13 -3.74 -17.22 -15.26
C ARG A 13 -3.21 -16.37 -14.12
N PHE A 14 -2.84 -16.98 -13.00
CA PHE A 14 -2.16 -16.24 -11.93
C PHE A 14 -0.83 -15.65 -12.40
N ARG A 15 -0.02 -16.39 -13.15
CA ARG A 15 1.23 -15.85 -13.72
C ARG A 15 0.98 -14.65 -14.64
N LEU A 16 -0.06 -14.71 -15.48
CA LEU A 16 -0.44 -13.58 -16.32
C LEU A 16 -0.91 -12.38 -15.50
N ALA A 17 -1.74 -12.59 -14.48
CA ALA A 17 -2.16 -11.54 -13.56
C ALA A 17 -0.94 -10.87 -12.87
N ASP A 18 0.02 -11.65 -12.41
CA ASP A 18 1.25 -11.16 -11.79
C ASP A 18 2.12 -10.35 -12.76
N ILE A 19 2.23 -10.77 -14.03
CA ILE A 19 2.92 -10.01 -15.08
C ILE A 19 2.22 -8.66 -15.31
N TYR A 20 0.89 -8.65 -15.45
CA TYR A 20 0.14 -7.40 -15.65
C TYR A 20 0.23 -6.47 -14.45
N HIS A 21 0.27 -7.02 -13.24
CA HIS A 21 0.52 -6.25 -12.02
C HIS A 21 1.87 -5.53 -12.06
N GLN A 22 2.94 -6.26 -12.39
CA GLN A 22 4.31 -5.70 -12.49
C GLN A 22 4.42 -4.61 -13.56
N LEU A 23 3.62 -4.71 -14.63
CA LEU A 23 3.54 -3.73 -15.70
C LEU A 23 2.59 -2.56 -15.40
N ASN A 24 1.99 -2.50 -14.21
CA ASN A 24 0.97 -1.53 -13.81
C ASN A 24 -0.28 -1.51 -14.73
N ARG A 25 -0.58 -2.63 -15.38
CA ARG A 25 -1.74 -2.83 -16.26
C ARG A 25 -2.90 -3.44 -15.48
N TYR A 26 -3.43 -2.68 -14.54
CA TYR A 26 -4.44 -3.15 -13.59
C TYR A 26 -5.80 -3.50 -14.23
N ASP A 27 -6.08 -2.96 -15.42
CA ASP A 27 -7.19 -3.34 -16.29
C ASP A 27 -7.08 -4.79 -16.77
N MET A 28 -5.87 -5.16 -17.22
CA MET A 28 -5.56 -6.49 -17.73
C MET A 28 -5.42 -7.49 -16.58
N GLU A 29 -4.76 -7.12 -15.48
CA GLU A 29 -4.73 -7.93 -14.25
C GLU A 29 -6.15 -8.28 -13.80
N ASN A 30 -7.05 -7.29 -13.73
CA ASN A 30 -8.44 -7.54 -13.34
C ASN A 30 -9.17 -8.50 -14.29
N SER A 31 -8.87 -8.46 -15.59
CA SER A 31 -9.48 -9.37 -16.57
C SER A 31 -9.10 -10.82 -16.28
N GLU A 32 -7.84 -11.08 -15.91
CA GLU A 32 -7.37 -12.40 -15.50
C GLU A 32 -7.96 -12.83 -14.14
N LEU A 33 -8.01 -11.92 -13.16
CA LEU A 33 -8.59 -12.20 -11.85
C LEU A 33 -10.10 -12.48 -11.92
N THR A 34 -10.81 -11.81 -12.83
CA THR A 34 -12.24 -12.07 -13.11
C THR A 34 -12.43 -13.45 -13.73
N ALA A 35 -11.55 -13.87 -14.64
CA ALA A 35 -11.58 -15.22 -15.19
C ALA A 35 -11.30 -16.27 -14.10
N LEU A 36 -10.29 -16.04 -13.25
CA LEU A 36 -9.96 -16.89 -12.11
C LEU A 36 -11.12 -17.03 -11.13
N SER A 37 -11.92 -15.97 -10.91
CA SER A 37 -13.10 -16.02 -10.03
C SER A 37 -14.20 -16.98 -10.50
N LYS A 38 -14.18 -17.38 -11.78
CA LYS A 38 -15.09 -18.40 -12.32
C LYS A 38 -14.53 -19.83 -12.19
N MET A 39 -13.25 -19.96 -11.82
CA MET A 39 -12.50 -21.22 -11.80
C MET A 39 -12.08 -21.64 -10.38
N VAL A 40 -11.97 -20.68 -9.46
CA VAL A 40 -11.51 -20.87 -8.09
C VAL A 40 -12.68 -20.67 -7.14
N ASP A 41 -13.21 -21.77 -6.60
CA ASP A 41 -14.21 -21.74 -5.55
C ASP A 41 -13.60 -21.50 -4.15
N ALA A 42 -14.46 -21.31 -3.14
CA ALA A 42 -14.07 -21.05 -1.75
C ALA A 42 -13.31 -22.20 -1.06
N SER A 43 -13.45 -23.43 -1.55
CA SER A 43 -12.75 -24.62 -1.03
C SER A 43 -11.38 -24.83 -1.66
N SER A 44 -11.10 -24.14 -2.77
CA SER A 44 -9.85 -24.25 -3.50
C SER A 44 -8.66 -23.74 -2.69
N ARG A 45 -7.52 -24.44 -2.81
CA ARG A 45 -6.22 -23.98 -2.28
C ARG A 45 -5.79 -22.62 -2.84
N HIS A 46 -6.34 -22.21 -3.98
CA HIS A 46 -6.02 -20.95 -4.65
C HIS A 46 -6.91 -19.78 -4.20
N TYR A 47 -7.91 -20.03 -3.34
CA TYR A 47 -8.89 -19.03 -2.96
C TYR A 47 -8.27 -17.83 -2.22
N SER A 48 -7.38 -18.08 -1.25
CA SER A 48 -6.72 -17.00 -0.51
C SER A 48 -5.90 -16.11 -1.44
N ARG A 49 -5.10 -16.72 -2.32
CA ARG A 49 -4.29 -16.03 -3.33
C ARG A 49 -5.16 -15.17 -4.25
N LEU A 50 -6.29 -15.71 -4.72
CA LEU A 50 -7.22 -14.97 -5.57
C LEU A 50 -7.78 -13.74 -4.85
N LYS A 51 -8.30 -13.92 -3.62
CA LYS A 51 -8.92 -12.83 -2.86
C LYS A 51 -7.91 -11.73 -2.51
N ILE A 52 -6.68 -12.08 -2.12
CA ILE A 52 -5.62 -11.10 -1.87
C ILE A 52 -5.26 -10.33 -3.15
N ALA A 53 -5.18 -11.01 -4.31
CA ALA A 53 -4.88 -10.36 -5.58
C ALA A 53 -6.00 -9.42 -6.04
N LEU A 54 -7.27 -9.85 -5.96
CA LEU A 54 -8.44 -9.02 -6.26
C LEU A 54 -8.49 -7.79 -5.35
N LEU A 55 -8.27 -7.99 -4.06
CA LEU A 55 -8.25 -6.91 -3.08
C LEU A 55 -7.16 -5.88 -3.40
N ARG A 56 -5.94 -6.33 -3.70
CA ARG A 56 -4.83 -5.45 -4.14
C ARG A 56 -5.18 -4.71 -5.43
N ASN A 57 -5.69 -5.41 -6.43
CA ASN A 57 -6.02 -4.83 -7.73
C ASN A 57 -7.14 -3.77 -7.61
N ASN A 58 -8.20 -4.05 -6.86
CA ASN A 58 -9.29 -3.12 -6.59
C ASN A 58 -8.78 -1.85 -5.89
N LEU A 59 -7.84 -1.96 -4.94
CA LEU A 59 -7.22 -0.78 -4.31
C LEU A 59 -6.47 0.11 -5.29
N LEU A 60 -5.71 -0.51 -6.21
CA LEU A 60 -4.93 0.22 -7.23
C LEU A 60 -5.85 0.88 -8.27
N ARG A 61 -7.03 0.30 -8.50
CA ARG A 61 -8.10 0.87 -9.33
C ARG A 61 -9.02 1.83 -8.57
N ASN A 62 -8.77 2.08 -7.28
CA ASN A 62 -9.58 2.91 -6.40
C ASN A 62 -11.03 2.42 -6.19
N GLU A 63 -11.26 1.11 -6.34
CA GLU A 63 -12.53 0.41 -6.11
C GLU A 63 -12.59 -0.08 -4.65
N LEU A 64 -12.71 0.87 -3.72
CA LEU A 64 -12.46 0.63 -2.30
C LEU A 64 -13.48 -0.29 -1.62
N ASP A 65 -14.76 -0.22 -2.02
CA ASP A 65 -15.81 -1.07 -1.45
C ASP A 65 -15.62 -2.54 -1.86
N SER A 66 -15.34 -2.79 -3.14
CA SER A 66 -15.03 -4.12 -3.65
C SER A 66 -13.76 -4.70 -2.99
N ALA A 67 -12.76 -3.87 -2.70
CA ALA A 67 -11.57 -4.31 -1.97
C ALA A 67 -11.91 -4.78 -0.54
N ILE A 68 -12.81 -4.06 0.16
CA ILE A 68 -13.27 -4.43 1.51
C ILE A 68 -14.09 -5.73 1.46
N GLU A 69 -14.99 -5.88 0.49
CA GLU A 69 -15.79 -7.09 0.31
C GLU A 69 -14.91 -8.35 0.15
N HIS A 70 -13.87 -8.27 -0.68
CA HIS A 70 -12.93 -9.40 -0.83
C HIS A 70 -12.16 -9.75 0.44
N TYR A 71 -11.94 -8.77 1.34
CA TYR A 71 -11.34 -9.04 2.65
C TYR A 71 -12.31 -9.77 3.58
N GLU A 72 -13.58 -9.37 3.56
CA GLU A 72 -14.63 -9.99 4.36
C GLU A 72 -14.85 -11.45 3.91
N ASP A 73 -14.92 -11.68 2.61
CA ASP A 73 -14.97 -13.02 2.02
C ASP A 73 -13.78 -13.91 2.45
N LEU A 74 -12.58 -13.33 2.46
CA LEU A 74 -11.36 -14.02 2.85
C LEU A 74 -11.40 -14.43 4.33
N ASN A 75 -11.87 -13.53 5.20
CA ASN A 75 -11.99 -13.79 6.64
C ASN A 75 -13.14 -14.72 7.02
N GLN A 76 -14.20 -14.80 6.21
CA GLN A 76 -15.33 -15.71 6.44
C GLN A 76 -15.05 -17.13 5.92
N SER A 77 -14.03 -17.31 5.09
CA SER A 77 -13.68 -18.64 4.59
C SER A 77 -13.25 -19.58 5.71
N SER A 78 -13.66 -20.85 5.62
CA SER A 78 -13.28 -21.90 6.57
C SER A 78 -11.84 -22.41 6.37
N SER A 79 -11.10 -21.88 5.40
CA SER A 79 -9.73 -22.31 5.11
C SER A 79 -8.74 -21.64 6.07
N VAL A 80 -7.77 -22.43 6.51
CA VAL A 80 -6.69 -21.89 7.35
C VAL A 80 -5.77 -21.05 6.47
N LEU A 81 -5.81 -19.74 6.67
CA LEU A 81 -4.92 -18.81 5.99
C LEU A 81 -3.50 -18.91 6.55
N ALA A 82 -2.51 -18.88 5.67
CA ALA A 82 -1.13 -18.65 6.06
C ALA A 82 -1.01 -17.27 6.74
N ASP A 83 -0.09 -17.14 7.69
CA ASP A 83 0.06 -15.90 8.45
C ASP A 83 0.42 -14.72 7.54
N GLU A 84 1.30 -14.93 6.56
CA GLU A 84 1.64 -13.90 5.57
C GLU A 84 0.40 -13.40 4.79
N ASP A 85 -0.50 -14.32 4.41
CA ASP A 85 -1.75 -14.01 3.71
C ASP A 85 -2.71 -13.19 4.59
N LYS A 86 -2.83 -13.56 5.89
CA LYS A 86 -3.60 -12.77 6.87
C LYS A 86 -3.05 -11.35 6.97
N GLY A 87 -1.73 -11.23 7.08
CA GLY A 87 -1.02 -9.97 7.17
C GLY A 87 -1.24 -9.09 5.95
N LYS A 88 -1.07 -9.64 4.74
CA LYS A 88 -1.30 -8.93 3.47
C LYS A 88 -2.75 -8.47 3.34
N GLY A 89 -3.70 -9.35 3.64
CA GLY A 89 -5.13 -9.01 3.64
C GLY A 89 -5.44 -7.83 4.56
N MET A 90 -4.96 -7.88 5.80
CA MET A 90 -5.12 -6.78 6.77
C MET A 90 -4.48 -5.48 6.32
N MET A 91 -3.24 -5.54 5.81
CA MET A 91 -2.52 -4.34 5.36
C MET A 91 -3.27 -3.65 4.22
N TYR A 92 -3.68 -4.41 3.21
CA TYR A 92 -4.34 -3.84 2.04
C TYR A 92 -5.75 -3.30 2.36
N VAL A 93 -6.58 -4.03 3.11
CA VAL A 93 -7.91 -3.51 3.49
C VAL A 93 -7.79 -2.27 4.39
N ALA A 94 -6.75 -2.19 5.22
CA ALA A 94 -6.49 -0.99 5.99
C ALA A 94 -6.22 0.22 5.10
N ILE A 95 -5.44 0.06 4.03
CA ILE A 95 -5.23 1.13 3.04
C ILE A 95 -6.56 1.58 2.43
N ALA A 96 -7.51 0.66 2.18
CA ALA A 96 -8.88 1.00 1.76
C ALA A 96 -9.55 1.94 2.76
N TYR A 97 -9.55 1.57 4.05
CA TYR A 97 -10.11 2.38 5.12
C TYR A 97 -9.42 3.75 5.26
N CYS A 98 -8.10 3.80 5.08
CA CYS A 98 -7.35 5.06 5.06
C CYS A 98 -7.84 5.97 3.93
N LYS A 99 -7.99 5.45 2.70
CA LYS A 99 -8.53 6.21 1.57
C LYS A 99 -9.97 6.67 1.77
N LYS A 100 -10.78 5.91 2.52
CA LYS A 100 -12.14 6.29 2.96
C LYS A 100 -12.16 7.24 4.17
N ASN A 101 -11.00 7.72 4.64
CA ASN A 101 -10.84 8.54 5.85
C ASN A 101 -11.27 7.88 7.18
N ALA A 102 -11.41 6.56 7.20
CA ALA A 102 -11.71 5.79 8.41
C ALA A 102 -10.39 5.45 9.14
N PHE A 103 -9.68 6.48 9.58
CA PHE A 103 -8.29 6.34 10.03
C PHE A 103 -8.11 5.50 11.30
N ASN A 104 -9.08 5.52 12.22
CA ASN A 104 -9.02 4.67 13.41
C ASN A 104 -9.02 3.19 13.02
N THR A 105 -9.92 2.80 12.11
CA THR A 105 -10.02 1.44 11.57
C THR A 105 -8.76 1.07 10.80
N CYS A 106 -8.29 1.97 9.93
CA CYS A 106 -7.05 1.78 9.16
C CYS A 106 -5.86 1.49 10.08
N ILE A 107 -5.59 2.36 11.06
CA ILE A 107 -4.43 2.21 11.96
C ILE A 107 -4.54 0.92 12.77
N ALA A 108 -5.72 0.61 13.32
CA ALA A 108 -5.92 -0.62 14.10
C ALA A 108 -5.61 -1.89 13.28
N LEU A 109 -6.04 -1.92 12.01
CA LEU A 109 -5.77 -3.04 11.12
C LEU A 109 -4.29 -3.15 10.74
N LEU A 110 -3.62 -2.03 10.47
CA LEU A 110 -2.17 -2.03 10.17
C LEU A 110 -1.34 -2.50 11.38
N GLU A 111 -1.66 -2.03 12.59
CA GLU A 111 -0.98 -2.49 13.81
C GLU A 111 -1.23 -3.99 14.07
N LYS A 112 -2.43 -4.50 13.75
CA LYS A 112 -2.70 -5.95 13.81
C LYS A 112 -1.92 -6.73 12.76
N ALA A 113 -1.78 -6.20 11.55
CA ALA A 113 -0.99 -6.83 10.47
C ALA A 113 0.47 -7.03 10.87
N LYS A 114 1.02 -6.21 11.79
CA LYS A 114 2.41 -6.29 12.26
C LYS A 114 2.73 -7.62 12.95
N GLN A 115 1.72 -8.25 13.56
CA GLN A 115 1.88 -9.58 14.20
C GLN A 115 2.17 -10.68 13.16
N PHE A 116 1.70 -10.48 11.93
CA PHE A 116 1.80 -11.45 10.84
C PHE A 116 2.91 -11.12 9.84
N LEU A 117 3.33 -9.85 9.78
CA LEU A 117 4.38 -9.34 8.89
C LEU A 117 5.50 -8.65 9.69
N PRO A 118 6.20 -9.37 10.59
CA PRO A 118 7.29 -8.77 11.37
C PRO A 118 8.42 -8.32 10.43
N GLY A 119 8.93 -7.10 10.63
CA GLY A 119 10.02 -6.54 9.83
C GLY A 119 9.62 -6.10 8.41
N ASN A 120 8.33 -6.00 8.10
CA ASN A 120 7.90 -5.50 6.80
C ASN A 120 7.93 -3.95 6.76
N ASP A 121 8.90 -3.40 6.03
CA ASP A 121 9.12 -1.96 5.91
C ASP A 121 7.93 -1.21 5.31
N ALA A 122 7.28 -1.79 4.29
CA ALA A 122 6.11 -1.18 3.67
C ALA A 122 4.94 -1.07 4.67
N LEU A 123 4.75 -2.05 5.55
CA LEU A 123 3.75 -1.99 6.60
C LEU A 123 4.08 -0.89 7.63
N ALA A 124 5.33 -0.79 8.08
CA ALA A 124 5.76 0.26 9.00
C ALA A 124 5.52 1.66 8.41
N GLN A 125 5.84 1.83 7.13
CA GLN A 125 5.58 3.06 6.38
C GLN A 125 4.08 3.36 6.26
N ASN A 126 3.24 2.35 5.96
CA ASN A 126 1.80 2.51 5.89
C ASN A 126 1.19 2.94 7.24
N ILE A 127 1.69 2.41 8.36
CA ILE A 127 1.27 2.83 9.72
C ILE A 127 1.58 4.32 9.92
N ASN A 128 2.78 4.75 9.56
CA ASN A 128 3.21 6.14 9.70
C ASN A 128 2.39 7.07 8.80
N LEU A 129 2.14 6.66 7.56
CA LEU A 129 1.28 7.40 6.63
C LEU A 129 -0.18 7.49 7.12
N ALA A 130 -0.73 6.41 7.66
CA ALA A 130 -2.07 6.42 8.23
C ALA A 130 -2.19 7.37 9.44
N LYS A 131 -1.17 7.38 10.31
CA LYS A 131 -1.06 8.33 11.42
C LYS A 131 -0.95 9.78 10.89
N TRP A 132 -0.19 10.02 9.82
CA TRP A 132 -0.13 11.30 9.11
C TRP A 132 -1.51 11.77 8.64
N MET A 133 -2.22 10.97 7.84
CA MET A 133 -3.52 11.34 7.27
C MET A 133 -4.57 11.65 8.35
N LYS A 134 -4.56 10.88 9.45
CA LYS A 134 -5.46 11.13 10.59
C LYS A 134 -5.21 12.48 11.24
N LYS A 135 -3.93 12.80 11.43
CA LYS A 135 -3.43 13.98 12.12
C LYS A 135 -3.73 15.26 11.33
N THR A 136 -3.50 15.25 10.02
CA THR A 136 -3.79 16.39 9.14
C THR A 136 -5.28 16.68 9.01
N LYS A 137 -6.13 15.65 9.08
CA LYS A 137 -7.60 15.83 9.05
C LYS A 137 -8.16 16.42 10.35
N ALA A 138 -7.51 16.18 11.48
CA ALA A 138 -7.88 16.74 12.78
C ALA A 138 -7.12 18.06 13.01
N GLY A 139 -7.60 19.15 12.39
CA GLY A 139 -6.87 20.43 12.24
C GLY A 139 -6.45 21.18 13.52
N ASN A 140 -5.56 20.60 14.33
CA ASN A 140 -4.82 21.21 15.46
C ASN A 140 -3.75 20.24 15.99
N ALA A 141 -2.98 19.61 15.11
CA ALA A 141 -2.16 18.47 15.48
C ALA A 141 -0.65 18.77 15.42
N THR A 142 0.15 18.04 16.23
CA THR A 142 1.63 18.07 16.27
C THR A 142 2.22 18.16 14.84
N PRO A 143 3.38 18.80 14.60
CA PRO A 143 3.97 18.82 13.26
C PRO A 143 4.19 17.40 12.73
N VAL A 144 3.73 17.12 11.52
CA VAL A 144 3.87 15.86 10.79
C VAL A 144 5.34 15.54 10.57
N ALA A 145 6.14 16.56 10.26
CA ALA A 145 7.57 16.42 10.10
C ALA A 145 8.20 15.69 11.30
N ASP A 146 7.70 15.94 12.53
CA ASP A 146 8.26 15.32 13.73
C ASP A 146 7.95 13.81 13.82
N VAL A 147 6.83 13.33 13.23
CA VAL A 147 6.49 11.89 13.17
C VAL A 147 7.39 11.17 12.18
N PHE A 148 7.55 11.72 10.97
CA PHE A 148 8.46 11.14 10.00
C PHE A 148 9.92 11.29 10.43
N TYR A 149 10.26 12.33 11.18
CA TYR A 149 11.59 12.49 11.76
C TYR A 149 11.88 11.37 12.77
N GLN A 150 10.94 11.06 13.68
CA GLN A 150 11.09 9.91 14.59
C GLN A 150 11.25 8.59 13.82
N ALA A 151 10.39 8.34 12.84
CA ALA A 151 10.49 7.14 12.00
C ALA A 151 11.82 7.06 11.23
N TYR A 152 12.34 8.20 10.78
CA TYR A 152 13.63 8.29 10.09
C TYR A 152 14.80 7.99 11.02
N GLN A 153 14.73 8.42 12.29
CA GLN A 153 15.74 8.07 13.30
C GLN A 153 15.72 6.57 13.65
N GLU A 154 14.54 5.94 13.61
CA GLU A 154 14.39 4.50 13.87
C GLU A 154 14.78 3.65 12.65
N GLN A 155 14.47 4.14 11.45
CA GLN A 155 14.66 3.44 10.19
C GLN A 155 15.05 4.40 9.07
N ASP A 156 16.33 4.35 8.70
CA ASP A 156 16.87 5.12 7.58
C ASP A 156 16.49 4.45 6.24
N SER A 157 15.35 4.84 5.67
CA SER A 157 14.90 4.39 4.34
C SER A 157 14.64 5.56 3.38
N GLU A 158 14.89 5.35 2.09
CA GLU A 158 14.64 6.35 1.04
C GLU A 158 13.19 6.84 1.03
N GLN A 159 12.21 5.95 1.19
CA GLN A 159 10.80 6.32 1.24
C GLN A 159 10.44 7.17 2.47
N ILE A 160 10.95 6.83 3.66
CA ILE A 160 10.71 7.64 4.87
C ILE A 160 11.35 9.01 4.71
N PHE A 161 12.56 9.06 4.14
CA PHE A 161 13.24 10.30 3.81
C PHE A 161 12.40 11.16 2.85
N SER A 162 11.92 10.60 1.73
CA SER A 162 11.06 11.33 0.79
C SER A 162 9.77 11.84 1.46
N ASN A 163 9.12 11.01 2.27
CA ASN A 163 7.91 11.43 2.99
C ASN A 163 8.18 12.52 4.03
N LEU A 164 9.33 12.48 4.70
CA LEU A 164 9.78 13.53 5.61
C LEU A 164 10.02 14.85 4.87
N ILE A 165 10.70 14.82 3.73
CA ILE A 165 10.92 16.00 2.88
C ILE A 165 9.60 16.60 2.42
N LEU A 166 8.68 15.78 1.90
CA LEU A 166 7.35 16.23 1.46
C LEU A 166 6.54 16.84 2.61
N SER A 167 6.62 16.23 3.79
CA SER A 167 5.96 16.75 5.00
C SER A 167 6.53 18.09 5.43
N LEU A 168 7.85 18.22 5.49
CA LEU A 168 8.52 19.48 5.83
C LEU A 168 8.17 20.60 4.85
N VAL A 169 8.06 20.30 3.55
CA VAL A 169 7.68 21.28 2.53
C VAL A 169 6.21 21.70 2.67
N SER A 170 5.28 20.75 2.77
CA SER A 170 3.84 21.03 2.92
C SER A 170 3.51 21.79 4.20
N GLU A 171 4.29 21.58 5.28
CA GLU A 171 4.16 22.32 6.54
C GLU A 171 4.87 23.69 6.54
N GLY A 172 5.45 24.11 5.41
CA GLY A 172 6.17 25.38 5.28
C GLY A 172 7.56 25.39 5.94
N SER A 173 8.03 24.27 6.47
CA SER A 173 9.37 24.09 7.06
C SER A 173 10.44 23.86 5.98
N THR A 174 10.46 24.69 4.93
CA THR A 174 11.30 24.47 3.74
C THR A 174 12.81 24.54 4.01
N GLY A 175 13.23 25.29 5.04
CA GLY A 175 14.64 25.34 5.45
C GLY A 175 15.11 23.99 5.98
N ARG A 176 14.35 23.39 6.91
CA ARG A 176 14.60 22.04 7.43
C ARG A 176 14.58 20.98 6.34
N ALA A 177 13.67 21.09 5.36
CA ALA A 177 13.65 20.19 4.20
C ALA A 177 14.95 20.29 3.38
N TYR A 178 15.41 21.51 3.11
CA TYR A 178 16.64 21.75 2.36
C TYR A 178 17.88 21.24 3.12
N ASP A 179 18.00 21.54 4.41
CA ASP A 179 19.11 21.05 5.24
C ASP A 179 19.17 19.52 5.24
N LEU A 180 18.00 18.87 5.29
CA LEU A 180 17.92 17.42 5.24
C LEU A 180 18.29 16.85 3.85
N LEU A 181 17.91 17.52 2.75
CA LEU A 181 18.35 17.15 1.38
C LEU A 181 19.87 17.21 1.23
N LEU A 182 20.54 18.20 1.81
CA LEU A 182 22.00 18.33 1.77
C LEU A 182 22.74 17.19 2.47
N THR A 183 22.05 16.38 3.28
CA THR A 183 22.67 15.17 3.87
C THR A 183 22.87 14.05 2.85
N ARG A 184 22.19 14.11 1.68
CA ARG A 184 22.21 13.05 0.66
C ARG A 184 22.54 13.53 -0.76
N TYR A 185 22.22 14.78 -1.05
CA TYR A 185 22.31 15.33 -2.39
C TYR A 185 23.29 16.51 -2.42
N SER A 186 23.80 16.81 -3.61
CA SER A 186 24.60 18.01 -3.82
C SER A 186 23.76 19.27 -3.59
N ILE A 187 24.41 20.42 -3.39
CA ILE A 187 23.74 21.71 -3.27
C ILE A 187 22.87 21.99 -4.50
N ASP A 188 23.36 21.69 -5.69
CA ASP A 188 22.64 21.93 -6.94
C ASP A 188 21.40 21.03 -7.05
N ASP A 189 21.54 19.74 -6.73
CA ASP A 189 20.42 18.79 -6.76
C ASP A 189 19.36 19.13 -5.71
N ALA A 190 19.76 19.49 -4.48
CA ALA A 190 18.83 19.88 -3.43
C ALA A 190 18.03 21.14 -3.83
N ASN A 191 18.66 22.10 -4.50
CA ASN A 191 17.99 23.29 -5.02
C ASN A 191 16.98 22.95 -6.13
N ILE A 192 17.32 22.03 -7.04
CA ILE A 192 16.41 21.56 -8.09
C ILE A 192 15.20 20.88 -7.47
N ILE A 193 15.41 19.92 -6.57
CA ILE A 193 14.34 19.18 -5.88
C ILE A 193 13.41 20.15 -5.14
N MET A 194 13.96 21.07 -4.33
CA MET A 194 13.15 22.04 -3.59
C MET A 194 12.32 22.97 -4.51
N LYS A 195 12.87 23.34 -5.66
CA LYS A 195 12.16 24.14 -6.66
C LYS A 195 10.98 23.37 -7.25
N GLU A 196 11.16 22.09 -7.57
CA GLU A 196 10.10 21.21 -8.10
C GLU A 196 9.00 20.94 -7.07
N LEU A 197 9.38 20.64 -5.83
CA LEU A 197 8.42 20.39 -4.75
C LEU A 197 7.55 21.63 -4.45
N LYS A 198 8.15 22.83 -4.43
CA LYS A 198 7.40 24.09 -4.27
C LYS A 198 6.48 24.37 -5.46
N ALA A 199 6.92 24.08 -6.69
CA ALA A 199 6.11 24.26 -7.89
C ALA A 199 4.90 23.32 -7.93
N SER A 200 5.01 22.15 -7.30
CA SER A 200 3.97 21.11 -7.28
C SER A 200 2.77 21.44 -6.39
N LYS A 201 2.78 22.57 -5.65
CA LYS A 201 1.70 23.02 -4.74
C LYS A 201 1.17 21.91 -3.82
N ILE A 202 2.09 21.15 -3.26
CA ILE A 202 1.84 20.10 -2.26
C ILE A 202 1.41 20.75 -0.94
#